data_AF-A0A5E4NQN7-F1
#
_entry.id   AF-A0A5E4NQN7-F1
#
_cell.length_a   1.000
_cell.length_b   1.000
_cell.length_c   1.000
_cell.angle_alpha   90.00
_cell.angle_beta   90.00
_cell.angle_gamma   90.00
#
_symmetry.space_group_name_H-M   'P 1'
#
loop_
_entity.id
_entity.type
_entity.pdbx_description
1 polymer ?
#
loop_
_entity_poly.entity_id
_entity_poly.type
_entity_poly.pdbx_seq_one_letter_code
_entity_poly.pdbx_strand_id
1 'polypeptide(L)' 'MANTFIYKDRITFGEFYHLYLQLRSDSVLFQAYTRMTSETFDYILEIITPEFDLQTANFQEPISIEKRLLVTIR' A
#
# COMPACT_ATOMS: atom_id res chain seq x y z
N MET A 1 3.46 21.51 -3.14
CA MET A 1 2.03 21.45 -2.78
C MET A 1 1.42 20.16 -3.33
N ALA A 2 1.62 19.02 -2.67
CA ALA A 2 1.06 17.73 -3.11
C ALA A 2 0.41 16.91 -1.97
N ASN A 3 0.34 17.45 -0.74
CA ASN A 3 -0.13 16.69 0.43
C ASN A 3 -1.64 16.74 0.68
N THR A 4 -2.43 17.51 -0.09
CA THR A 4 -3.81 17.82 0.30
C THR A 4 -4.87 16.88 -0.30
N PHE A 5 -4.55 16.12 -1.35
CA PHE A 5 -5.55 15.34 -2.10
C PHE A 5 -5.81 13.92 -1.58
N ILE A 6 -4.93 13.38 -0.72
CA ILE A 6 -5.05 12.00 -0.21
C ILE A 6 -6.18 11.83 0.83
N TYR A 7 -6.62 12.92 1.48
CA TYR A 7 -7.48 12.80 2.67
C TYR A 7 -8.99 12.93 2.44
N LYS A 8 -9.46 13.24 1.22
CA LYS A 8 -10.88 13.55 0.99
C LYS A 8 -11.79 12.31 1.03
N ASP A 9 -11.30 11.15 0.59
CA ASP A 9 -12.12 9.91 0.47
C ASP A 9 -11.95 8.95 1.66
N ARG A 10 -11.20 9.38 2.68
CA ARG A 10 -10.91 8.65 3.94
C ARG A 10 -12.15 8.08 4.62
N ILE A 11 -13.24 8.82 4.58
CA ILE A 11 -14.47 8.53 5.35
C ILE A 11 -15.33 7.47 4.66
N THR A 12 -15.19 7.28 3.35
CA THR A 12 -16.15 6.51 2.55
C THR A 12 -15.72 5.06 2.28
N PHE A 13 -14.42 4.81 2.09
CA PHE A 13 -13.94 3.49 1.63
C PHE A 13 -12.85 2.86 2.51
N GLY A 14 -12.44 3.56 3.58
CA GLY A 14 -11.22 3.28 4.32
C GLY A 14 -9.99 3.77 3.57
N GLU A 15 -9.07 4.45 4.27
CA GLU A 15 -7.94 5.17 3.65
C GLU A 15 -7.07 4.33 2.73
N PHE A 16 -6.98 3.02 3.00
CA PHE A 16 -5.82 2.28 2.54
C PHE A 16 -6.00 1.60 1.17
N TYR A 17 -7.22 1.14 0.86
CA TYR A 17 -7.47 0.42 -0.39
C TYR A 17 -7.31 1.34 -1.62
N HIS A 18 -7.82 2.57 -1.53
CA HIS A 18 -7.71 3.54 -2.61
C HIS A 18 -6.35 4.24 -2.64
N LEU A 19 -5.73 4.47 -1.48
CA LEU A 19 -4.43 5.11 -1.39
C LEU A 19 -3.35 4.33 -2.14
N TYR A 20 -3.30 3.01 -2.00
CA TYR A 20 -2.28 2.22 -2.69
C TYR A 20 -2.38 2.34 -4.22
N LEU A 21 -3.59 2.27 -4.78
CA LEU A 21 -3.80 2.40 -6.23
C LEU A 21 -3.45 3.80 -6.73
N GLN A 22 -3.83 4.84 -5.96
CA GLN A 22 -3.50 6.23 -6.28
C GLN A 22 -1.99 6.48 -6.23
N LEU A 23 -1.32 6.00 -5.18
CA LEU A 23 0.14 6.09 -5.07
C LEU A 23 0.81 5.36 -6.24
N ARG A 24 0.37 4.15 -6.59
CA ARG A 24 0.93 3.39 -7.71
C ARG A 24 0.77 4.07 -9.07
N SER A 25 -0.25 4.92 -9.25
CA SER A 25 -0.50 5.62 -10.50
C SER A 25 0.46 6.81 -10.76
N ASP A 26 1.15 7.29 -9.72
CA ASP A 26 2.08 8.41 -9.81
C ASP A 26 3.41 8.03 -9.14
N SER A 27 4.43 7.74 -9.94
CA SER A 27 5.74 7.29 -9.45
C SER A 27 6.46 8.32 -8.57
N VAL A 28 6.25 9.62 -8.82
CA VAL A 28 6.86 10.69 -8.03
C VAL A 28 6.19 10.76 -6.66
N LEU A 29 4.87 10.66 -6.62
CA LEU A 29 4.12 10.61 -5.37
C LEU A 29 4.41 9.33 -4.60
N PHE A 30 4.49 8.19 -5.29
CA PHE A 30 4.88 6.90 -4.71
C PHE A 30 6.23 7.02 -4.01
N GLN A 31 7.24 7.51 -4.72
CA GLN A 31 8.58 7.67 -4.18
C GLN A 31 8.65 8.69 -3.04
N ALA A 32 7.88 9.77 -3.11
CA ALA A 32 7.78 10.73 -2.02
C ALA A 32 7.17 10.10 -0.75
N TYR A 33 6.20 9.20 -0.92
CA TYR A 33 5.51 8.51 0.17
C TYR A 33 6.34 7.35 0.74
N THR A 34 6.82 6.43 -0.10
CA THR A 34 7.53 5.20 0.32
C THR A 34 9.03 5.39 0.49
N ARG A 35 9.58 6.54 0.06
CA ARG A 35 11.02 6.84 -0.01
C ARG A 35 11.82 5.90 -0.90
N MET A 36 11.15 5.16 -1.79
CA MET A 36 11.77 4.24 -2.74
C MET A 36 11.02 4.20 -4.07
N THR A 37 11.63 3.67 -5.12
CA THR A 37 10.92 3.50 -6.40
C THR A 37 9.92 2.35 -6.31
N SER A 38 8.93 2.35 -7.21
CA SER A 38 7.96 1.25 -7.30
C SER A 38 8.63 -0.09 -7.54
N GLU A 39 9.71 -0.14 -8.33
CA GLU A 39 10.46 -1.36 -8.61
C GLU A 39 11.17 -1.88 -7.37
N THR A 40 11.73 -0.99 -6.54
CA THR A 40 12.36 -1.38 -5.27
C THR A 40 11.31 -1.94 -4.31
N PHE A 41 10.13 -1.32 -4.27
CA PHE A 41 9.01 -1.82 -3.48
C PHE A 41 8.55 -3.21 -3.96
N ASP A 42 8.42 -3.40 -5.27
CA ASP A 42 8.05 -4.68 -5.89
C ASP A 42 9.07 -5.78 -5.61
N TYR A 43 10.36 -5.44 -5.67
CA TYR A 43 11.44 -6.36 -5.32
C TYR A 43 11.35 -6.84 -3.87
N ILE A 44 11.11 -5.93 -2.92
CA ILE A 44 10.94 -6.29 -1.51
C ILE A 44 9.70 -7.15 -1.34
N LEU A 45 8.60 -6.78 -1.99
CA LEU A 45 7.35 -7.51 -1.96
C LEU A 45 7.54 -8.95 -2.44
N GLU A 46 8.24 -9.18 -3.55
CA GLU A 46 8.53 -10.50 -4.10
C GLU A 46 9.31 -11.38 -3.10
N ILE A 47 10.29 -10.80 -2.40
CA ILE A 47 11.10 -11.53 -1.40
C ILE A 47 10.26 -11.95 -0.20
N ILE A 48 9.40 -11.08 0.30
CA ILE A 48 8.67 -11.34 1.54
C ILE A 48 7.39 -12.14 1.30
N THR A 49 6.82 -12.11 0.10
CA THR A 49 5.53 -12.77 -0.21
C THR A 49 5.50 -14.26 0.15
N PRO A 50 6.53 -15.07 -0.15
CA PRO A 50 6.57 -16.48 0.24
C PRO A 50 6.53 -16.75 1.76
N GLU A 51 6.94 -15.76 2.58
CA GLU A 51 6.99 -15.89 4.03
C GLU A 51 5.63 -15.65 4.71
N PHE A 52 4.63 -15.18 3.95
CA PHE A 52 3.30 -14.90 4.47
C PHE A 52 2.30 -15.99 4.06
N ASP A 53 1.72 -16.63 5.06
CA ASP A 53 0.52 -17.46 4.90
C ASP A 53 -0.74 -16.60 5.13
N LEU A 54 -1.42 -16.22 4.05
CA LEU A 54 -2.66 -15.44 4.11
C LEU A 54 -3.83 -16.34 4.49
N GLN A 55 -4.01 -16.54 5.79
CA GLN A 55 -5.16 -17.28 6.30
C GLN A 55 -6.43 -16.44 6.20
N THR A 56 -7.46 -17.00 5.55
CA THR A 56 -8.79 -16.41 5.52
C THR A 56 -9.50 -16.70 6.84
N ALA A 57 -9.96 -15.65 7.52
CA ALA A 57 -10.82 -15.81 8.68
C ALA A 57 -12.28 -15.87 8.23
N ASN A 58 -13.12 -16.63 8.94
CA ASN A 58 -14.54 -16.83 8.62
C ASN A 58 -15.36 -15.53 8.47
N PHE A 59 -14.85 -14.40 8.96
CA PHE A 59 -15.57 -13.11 8.99
C PHE A 59 -14.78 -11.95 8.36
N GLN A 60 -13.58 -12.17 7.83
CA GLN A 60 -12.77 -11.08 7.29
C GLN A 60 -11.72 -11.54 6.27
N GLU A 61 -11.63 -10.82 5.16
CA GLU A 61 -10.54 -10.99 4.21
C GLU A 61 -9.21 -10.48 4.80
N PRO A 62 -8.12 -11.24 4.66
CA PRO A 62 -6.82 -10.81 5.16
C PRO A 62 -6.31 -9.59 4.38
N ILE A 63 -5.66 -8.66 5.09
CA ILE A 63 -4.97 -7.53 4.46
C ILE A 63 -3.84 -8.06 3.58
N SER A 64 -3.84 -7.67 2.31
CA SER A 64 -2.84 -8.09 1.34
C SER A 64 -1.42 -7.65 1.72
N ILE A 65 -0.42 -8.40 1.26
CA ILE A 65 0.99 -8.24 1.69
C ILE A 65 1.54 -6.88 1.25
N GLU A 66 1.15 -6.40 0.07
CA GLU A 66 1.51 -5.08 -0.44
C GLU A 66 1.04 -3.99 0.50
N LYS A 67 -0.20 -4.14 1.00
CA LYS A 67 -0.77 -3.15 1.91
C LYS A 67 -0.05 -3.18 3.26
N ARG A 68 0.28 -4.36 3.76
CA ARG A 68 1.07 -4.51 5.00
C ARG A 68 2.44 -3.87 4.86
N LEU A 69 3.14 -4.12 3.75
CA LEU A 69 4.44 -3.53 3.46
C LEU A 69 4.34 -2.00 3.39
N LEU A 70 3.36 -1.47 2.68
CA LEU A 70 3.14 -0.03 2.52
C LEU A 70 2.84 0.68 3.86
N VAL A 71 2.12 0.05 4.80
CA VAL A 71 1.95 0.58 6.18
C VAL A 71 3.27 0.56 6.93
N THR A 72 4.06 -0.51 6.78
CA THR A 72 5.27 -0.76 7.56
C THR A 72 6.40 0.23 7.23
N ILE A 73 6.53 0.64 5.97
CA ILE A 73 7.61 1.51 5.49
C ILE A 73 7.33 3.02 5.64
N ARG A 74 6.15 3.40 6.14
CA ARG A 74 5.71 4.80 6.26
C ARG A 74 6.54 5.59 7.28
#